data_AF-A0A2V3Y1X7-F1
#
_entry.id   AF-A0A2V3Y1X7-F1
#
_cell.length_a   1.000
_cell.length_b   1.000
_cell.length_c   1.000
_cell.angle_alpha   90.00
_cell.angle_beta   90.00
_cell.angle_gamma   90.00
#
_symmetry.space_group_name_H-M   'P 1'
#
loop_
_entity.id
_entity.type
_entity.pdbx_description
1 polymer ?
#
loop_
_entity_poly.entity_id
_entity_poly.type
_entity_poly.pdbx_seq_one_letter_code
_entity_poly.pdbx_strand_id
1 'polypeptide(L)'
;MSEEKKNQGEDWEMSEEYYKSGEGEKKLSLEDFITEEDLQTDGLKLQSNHDELLKKTAEDVHRVMELTMQGNNIEKISEMTGLDSQYVYNILVCAQGFREDDEIAVAHLVLG
;
A
#
# COMPACT_ATOMS: atom_id res chain seq x y z
N MET A 1 46.64 0.62 24.62
CA MET A 1 46.22 -0.80 24.55
C MET A 1 45.03 -0.96 25.45
N SER A 2 43.91 -1.42 24.90
CA SER A 2 42.89 -2.25 25.55
C SER A 2 41.85 -2.54 24.48
N GLU A 3 42.02 -3.68 23.81
CA GLU A 3 41.02 -4.25 22.92
C GLU A 3 39.78 -4.60 23.74
N GLU A 4 38.69 -3.91 23.48
CA GLU A 4 37.38 -4.24 24.03
C GLU A 4 36.90 -5.53 23.34
N LYS A 5 37.04 -6.66 24.04
CA LYS A 5 36.61 -7.97 23.57
C LYS A 5 35.09 -7.97 23.36
N LYS A 6 34.68 -8.04 22.09
CA LYS A 6 33.32 -8.38 21.66
C LYS A 6 32.86 -9.63 22.39
N ASN A 7 31.85 -9.47 23.24
CA ASN A 7 31.10 -10.57 23.82
C ASN A 7 30.24 -11.17 22.69
N GLN A 8 30.79 -12.13 21.95
CA GLN A 8 30.07 -12.97 20.97
C GLN A 8 29.19 -13.95 21.76
N GLY A 9 28.11 -13.45 22.33
CA GLY A 9 27.02 -14.27 22.84
C GLY A 9 26.20 -14.77 21.65
N GLU A 10 26.39 -16.06 21.33
CA GLU A 10 25.48 -16.96 20.61
C GLU A 10 24.39 -16.25 19.79
N ASP A 11 24.81 -15.78 18.62
CA ASP A 11 23.93 -15.23 17.61
C ASP A 11 23.04 -16.37 17.09
N TRP A 12 21.80 -16.40 17.57
CA TRP A 12 20.85 -17.50 17.33
C TRP A 12 20.62 -17.73 15.83
N GLU A 13 20.72 -16.65 15.04
CA GLU A 13 20.67 -16.63 13.57
C GLU A 13 21.87 -17.32 12.89
N MET A 14 23.02 -17.37 13.55
CA MET A 14 24.25 -17.97 13.03
C MET A 14 24.51 -19.37 13.60
N SER A 15 23.61 -19.88 14.45
CA SER A 15 23.71 -21.24 14.97
C SER A 15 23.44 -22.26 13.87
N GLU A 16 24.28 -23.28 13.76
CA GLU A 16 24.06 -24.37 12.78
C GLU A 16 22.77 -25.13 13.04
N GLU A 17 22.18 -25.01 14.23
CA GLU A 17 20.89 -25.61 14.58
C GLU A 17 19.73 -24.94 13.86
N TYR A 18 19.81 -23.64 13.55
CA TYR A 18 18.77 -22.90 12.82
C TYR A 18 18.62 -23.35 11.36
N TYR A 19 19.75 -23.68 10.70
CA TYR A 19 19.75 -24.15 9.31
C TYR A 19 19.53 -25.66 9.16
N LYS A 20 19.50 -26.41 10.27
CA LYS A 20 19.16 -27.83 10.24
C LYS A 20 17.65 -27.96 10.24
N SER A 21 17.09 -28.08 9.03
CA SER A 21 15.74 -28.59 8.86
C SER A 21 15.64 -29.95 9.54
N GLY A 22 14.96 -30.00 10.69
CA GLY A 22 14.76 -31.24 11.42
C GLY A 22 14.07 -32.26 10.53
N GLU A 23 14.42 -33.54 10.65
CA GLU A 23 13.89 -34.67 9.85
C GLU A 23 12.37 -34.95 10.07
N GLY A 24 11.59 -33.95 10.52
CA GLY A 24 10.17 -34.05 10.81
C GLY A 24 9.39 -32.75 10.61
N GLU A 25 9.83 -31.86 9.71
CA GLU A 25 9.08 -30.65 9.37
C GLU A 25 7.70 -31.01 8.80
N LYS A 26 6.64 -30.73 9.57
CA LYS A 26 5.28 -30.72 9.05
C LYS A 26 5.24 -29.64 7.97
N LYS A 27 5.12 -30.06 6.71
CA LYS A 27 4.87 -29.15 5.59
C LYS A 27 3.51 -28.51 5.81
N LEU A 28 3.51 -27.34 6.44
CA LEU A 28 2.36 -26.46 6.45
C LEU A 28 2.22 -25.91 5.04
N SER A 29 1.11 -26.23 4.40
CA SER A 29 0.80 -25.68 3.09
C SER A 29 -0.14 -24.48 3.27
N LEU A 30 -0.10 -23.52 2.35
CA LEU A 30 -0.96 -22.34 2.45
C LEU A 30 -2.45 -22.75 2.36
N GLU A 31 -2.73 -23.85 1.67
CA GLU A 31 -4.06 -24.42 1.49
C GLU A 31 -4.66 -24.93 2.80
N ASP A 32 -3.85 -25.28 3.82
CA ASP A 32 -4.34 -25.70 5.14
C ASP A 32 -4.95 -24.54 5.95
N PHE A 33 -4.67 -23.30 5.57
CA PHE A 33 -5.19 -22.09 6.23
C PHE A 33 -6.36 -21.44 5.48
N ILE A 34 -6.63 -21.84 4.23
CA ILE A 34 -7.70 -21.29 3.39
C ILE A 34 -8.95 -22.13 3.56
N THR A 35 -10.08 -21.49 3.89
CA THR A 35 -11.38 -22.17 4.02
C THR A 35 -12.25 -21.95 2.78
N GLU A 36 -13.27 -22.79 2.60
CA GLU A 36 -14.21 -22.67 1.46
C GLU A 36 -15.04 -21.37 1.51
N GLU A 37 -15.15 -20.74 2.69
CA GLU A 37 -15.76 -19.42 2.88
C GLU A 37 -14.86 -18.31 2.31
N ASP A 38 -13.54 -18.39 2.50
CA ASP A 38 -12.54 -17.47 1.92
C ASP A 38 -12.57 -17.48 0.37
N LEU A 39 -12.77 -18.65 -0.22
CA LEU A 39 -12.89 -18.82 -1.68
C LEU A 39 -14.18 -18.19 -2.26
N GLN A 40 -15.21 -18.03 -1.44
CA GLN A 40 -16.51 -17.47 -1.84
C GLN A 40 -16.57 -15.95 -1.69
N THR A 41 -15.74 -15.37 -0.82
CA THR A 41 -15.81 -13.94 -0.48
C THR A 41 -14.92 -13.02 -1.34
N ASP A 42 -13.86 -13.53 -1.98
CA ASP A 42 -12.73 -12.64 -2.28
C ASP A 42 -12.56 -12.14 -3.74
N GLY A 43 -13.02 -12.85 -4.77
CA GLY A 43 -12.49 -12.58 -6.12
C GLY A 43 -13.17 -11.53 -6.99
N LEU A 44 -14.51 -11.58 -7.13
CA LEU A 44 -15.13 -11.08 -8.39
C LEU A 44 -16.22 -10.01 -8.23
N LYS A 45 -16.90 -9.94 -7.08
CA LYS A 45 -17.99 -8.95 -6.86
C LYS A 45 -17.55 -7.66 -6.18
N LEU A 46 -16.52 -7.74 -5.33
CA LEU A 46 -15.91 -6.56 -4.70
C LEU A 46 -15.11 -5.76 -5.74
N GLN A 47 -14.39 -6.46 -6.63
CA GLN A 47 -13.54 -5.83 -7.64
C GLN A 47 -14.29 -5.01 -8.68
N SER A 48 -15.51 -5.38 -9.10
CA SER A 48 -16.23 -4.62 -10.12
C SER A 48 -16.61 -3.20 -9.67
N ASN A 49 -17.08 -3.07 -8.42
CA ASN A 49 -17.42 -1.76 -7.86
C ASN A 49 -16.16 -0.97 -7.47
N HIS A 50 -15.14 -1.67 -6.98
CA HIS A 50 -13.86 -1.07 -6.62
C HIS A 50 -13.13 -0.52 -7.84
N ASP A 51 -13.15 -1.22 -8.98
CA ASP A 51 -12.47 -0.78 -10.22
C ASP A 51 -13.15 0.45 -10.85
N GLU A 52 -14.47 0.58 -10.75
CA GLU A 52 -15.20 1.77 -11.20
C GLU A 52 -14.92 2.98 -10.28
N LEU A 53 -14.91 2.76 -8.97
CA LEU A 53 -14.57 3.79 -7.99
C LEU A 53 -13.11 4.23 -8.14
N LEU A 54 -12.20 3.29 -8.35
CA LEU A 54 -10.79 3.53 -8.57
C LEU A 54 -10.55 4.38 -9.81
N LYS A 55 -11.21 4.05 -10.94
CA LYS A 55 -11.11 4.85 -12.17
C LYS A 55 -11.59 6.27 -11.96
N LYS A 56 -12.72 6.44 -11.26
CA LYS A 56 -13.23 7.77 -10.94
C LYS A 56 -12.26 8.55 -10.06
N THR A 57 -11.70 7.92 -9.03
CA THR A 57 -10.71 8.56 -8.15
C THR A 57 -9.42 8.88 -8.92
N ALA A 58 -8.96 8.03 -9.84
CA ALA A 58 -7.81 8.33 -10.67
C ALA A 58 -8.05 9.54 -11.59
N GLU A 59 -9.25 9.67 -12.17
CA GLU A 59 -9.64 10.88 -12.92
C GLU A 59 -9.67 12.13 -12.03
N ASP A 60 -10.19 12.02 -10.80
CA ASP A 60 -10.19 13.12 -9.83
C ASP A 60 -8.76 13.53 -9.46
N VAL A 61 -7.87 12.56 -9.23
CA VAL A 61 -6.44 12.78 -8.97
C VAL A 61 -5.80 13.53 -10.13
N HIS A 62 -6.02 13.09 -11.36
CA HIS A 62 -5.46 13.73 -12.54
C HIS A 62 -5.91 15.20 -12.67
N ARG A 63 -7.20 15.48 -12.48
CA ARG A 63 -7.73 16.86 -12.51
C ARG A 63 -7.16 17.73 -11.39
N VAL A 64 -7.06 17.20 -10.17
CA VAL A 64 -6.50 17.93 -9.02
C VAL A 64 -5.01 18.23 -9.25
N MET A 65 -4.24 17.29 -9.79
CA MET A 65 -2.83 17.47 -10.12
C MET A 65 -2.64 18.53 -11.21
N GLU A 66 -3.40 18.47 -12.29
CA GLU A 66 -3.33 19.46 -13.38
C GLU A 66 -3.65 20.88 -12.88
N LEU A 67 -4.69 21.03 -12.06
CA LEU A 67 -5.05 22.34 -11.48
C LEU A 67 -4.01 22.84 -10.47
N THR A 68 -3.31 21.92 -9.79
CA THR A 68 -2.23 22.27 -8.86
C THR A 68 -0.99 22.75 -9.61
N MET A 69 -0.64 22.12 -10.73
CA MET A 69 0.45 22.57 -11.60
C MET A 69 0.21 23.97 -12.16
N GLN A 70 -1.06 24.37 -12.34
CA GLN A 70 -1.45 25.72 -12.74
C GLN A 70 -1.34 26.76 -11.60
N GLY A 71 -0.99 26.33 -10.38
CA GLY A 71 -0.79 27.21 -9.21
C GLY A 71 -2.06 27.53 -8.42
N ASN A 72 -3.14 26.76 -8.60
CA ASN A 72 -4.37 26.95 -7.81
C ASN A 72 -4.21 26.43 -6.38
N ASN A 73 -4.86 27.09 -5.41
CA ASN A 73 -4.92 26.61 -4.03
C ASN A 73 -6.06 25.58 -3.84
N ILE A 74 -6.05 24.87 -2.72
CA ILE A 74 -7.01 23.79 -2.41
C ILE A 74 -8.47 24.28 -2.51
N GLU A 75 -8.77 25.46 -1.96
CA GLU A 75 -10.11 26.05 -1.98
C GLU A 75 -10.60 26.27 -3.41
N LYS A 76 -9.75 26.85 -4.26
CA LYS A 76 -10.07 27.13 -5.66
C LYS A 76 -10.20 25.84 -6.49
N ILE A 77 -9.38 24.82 -6.20
CA ILE A 77 -9.49 23.50 -6.83
C ILE A 77 -10.80 22.83 -6.43
N SER A 78 -11.17 22.89 -5.16
CA SER A 78 -12.44 22.38 -4.63
C SER A 78 -13.64 23.07 -5.30
N GLU A 79 -13.61 24.38 -5.45
CA GLU A 79 -14.64 25.14 -6.18
C GLU A 79 -14.74 24.76 -7.66
N MET A 80 -13.60 24.57 -8.34
CA MET A 80 -13.58 24.23 -9.78
C MET A 80 -13.98 22.79 -10.08
N THR A 81 -13.62 21.86 -9.21
CA THR A 81 -13.88 20.42 -9.40
C THR A 81 -15.20 19.97 -8.77
N GLY A 82 -15.76 20.76 -7.84
CA GLY A 82 -16.91 20.37 -7.02
C GLY A 82 -16.57 19.28 -5.99
N LEU A 83 -15.29 19.00 -5.80
CA LEU A 83 -14.80 18.02 -4.83
C LEU A 83 -14.67 18.64 -3.45
N ASP A 84 -14.78 17.82 -2.40
CA ASP A 84 -14.59 18.26 -1.03
C ASP A 84 -13.14 18.73 -0.79
N SER A 85 -12.97 19.82 -0.02
CA SER A 85 -11.64 20.38 0.24
C SER A 85 -10.71 19.42 1.01
N GLN A 86 -11.24 18.56 1.88
CA GLN A 86 -10.45 17.52 2.54
C GLN A 86 -10.06 16.42 1.56
N TYR A 87 -10.94 16.06 0.63
CA TYR A 87 -10.63 15.09 -0.42
C TYR A 87 -9.51 15.58 -1.35
N VAL A 88 -9.58 16.84 -1.79
CA VAL A 88 -8.51 17.49 -2.57
C VAL A 88 -7.19 17.51 -1.78
N TYR A 89 -7.23 17.85 -0.49
CA TYR A 89 -6.04 17.80 0.36
C TYR A 89 -5.44 16.40 0.45
N ASN A 90 -6.27 15.37 0.67
CA ASN A 90 -5.82 13.98 0.76
C ASN A 90 -5.15 13.53 -0.54
N ILE A 91 -5.71 13.86 -1.70
CA ILE A 91 -5.10 13.58 -3.01
C ILE A 91 -3.70 14.20 -3.10
N LEU A 92 -3.56 15.48 -2.74
CA LEU A 92 -2.28 16.17 -2.85
C LEU A 92 -1.22 15.62 -1.90
N VAL A 93 -1.61 15.28 -0.67
CA VAL A 93 -0.70 14.62 0.30
C VAL A 93 -0.28 13.25 -0.20
N CYS A 94 -1.22 12.47 -0.75
CA CYS A 94 -0.93 11.15 -1.31
C CYS A 94 0.00 11.27 -2.52
N ALA A 95 -0.22 12.24 -3.41
CA ALA A 95 0.59 12.46 -4.60
C ALA A 95 2.04 12.86 -4.30
N GLN A 96 2.34 13.48 -3.16
CA GLN A 96 3.72 13.81 -2.75
C GLN A 96 4.61 12.57 -2.53
N GLY A 97 4.00 11.42 -2.23
CA GLY A 97 4.72 10.16 -2.00
C GLY A 97 5.04 9.38 -3.27
N PHE A 98 4.44 9.74 -4.41
CA PHE A 98 4.58 9.03 -5.68
C PHE A 98 5.26 9.88 -6.73
N ARG A 99 5.76 9.21 -7.78
CA ARG A 99 6.22 9.91 -8.99
C ARG A 99 4.97 10.43 -9.70
N GLU A 100 5.08 11.58 -10.38
CA GLU A 100 3.95 12.28 -11.01
C GLU A 100 3.10 11.41 -11.97
N ASP A 101 3.61 10.26 -12.44
CA ASP A 101 2.96 9.38 -13.42
C ASP A 101 2.13 8.21 -12.82
N ASP A 102 2.01 8.08 -11.49
CA ASP A 102 1.29 6.95 -10.86
C ASP A 102 -0.06 7.35 -10.25
N GLU A 103 -0.99 7.92 -11.04
CA GLU A 103 -2.29 8.37 -10.53
C GLU A 103 -3.15 7.23 -9.97
N ILE A 104 -2.98 6.02 -10.50
CA ILE A 104 -3.68 4.82 -10.02
C ILE A 104 -3.20 4.42 -8.61
N ALA A 105 -1.92 4.62 -8.30
CA ALA A 105 -1.38 4.31 -6.98
C ALA A 105 -1.86 5.34 -5.94
N VAL A 106 -1.91 6.62 -6.31
CA VAL A 106 -2.51 7.68 -5.49
C VAL A 106 -4.00 7.39 -5.23
N ALA A 107 -4.74 6.96 -6.26
CA ALA A 107 -6.15 6.60 -6.12
C ALA A 107 -6.37 5.44 -5.14
N HIS A 108 -5.51 4.41 -5.19
CA HIS A 108 -5.53 3.33 -4.20
C HIS A 108 -5.26 3.84 -2.79
N LEU A 109 -4.30 4.75 -2.62
CA LEU A 109 -3.96 5.28 -1.29
C LEU A 109 -5.09 6.16 -0.70
N VAL A 110 -5.83 6.87 -1.55
CA VAL A 110 -6.96 7.71 -1.13
C VAL A 110 -8.21 6.89 -0.78
N LEU A 111 -8.38 5.73 -1.42
CA LEU A 111 -9.51 4.81 -1.17
C LEU A 111 -9.25 3.77 -0.08
N GLY A 112 -7.97 3.53 0.26
CA GLY A 112 -7.51 2.52 1.23
C GLY A 112 -7.63 2.91 2.69
#